data_AF-A0A261ATS4-F1
#
_entry.id   AF-A0A261ATS4-F1
#
_cell.length_a   1.000
_cell.length_b   1.000
_cell.length_c   1.000
_cell.angle_alpha   90.00
_cell.angle_beta   90.00
_cell.angle_gamma   90.00
#
_symmetry.space_group_name_H-M   'P 1'
#
loop_
_entity.id
_entity.type
_entity.pdbx_description
1 polymer ?
#
loop_
_entity_poly.entity_id
_entity_poly.type
_entity_poly.pdbx_seq_one_letter_code
_entity_poly.pdbx_strand_id
1 'polypeptide(L)'
;MDVRPPYHLPFVPLSILLAVVCIFVPNVYSTDPPKKADENYRFHFALSYYQLGFLAILVIVGVLRMVTEIKKDEGRERLIRCRNRLTAILVFVFLYILMEVFMALWFPPDSQIKYYLNLGGQFILTLLASLYLIGILMTCAIFYNWLIIPTIVIDGTMCYLLNLYAAPEYEEVYRCWMITFSVCLLDLWYIWSRGLLDSPFYSLPKMYERGEIDYLPTIPRP
;
A
#
# COMPACT_ATOMS: atom_id res chain seq x y z
N MET A 1 -33.43 0.23 15.53
CA MET A 1 -33.29 0.67 14.13
C MET A 1 -31.97 1.39 14.04
N ASP A 2 -30.92 0.71 13.62
CA ASP A 2 -29.61 1.36 13.46
C ASP A 2 -29.64 2.23 12.21
N VAL A 3 -29.61 3.54 12.46
CA VAL A 3 -29.44 4.58 11.45
C VAL A 3 -28.06 4.37 10.84
N ARG A 4 -27.99 3.63 9.74
CA ARG A 4 -26.81 3.68 8.87
C ARG A 4 -26.75 5.11 8.32
N PRO A 5 -25.66 5.86 8.53
CA PRO A 5 -25.51 7.11 7.81
C PRO A 5 -25.60 6.80 6.30
N PRO A 6 -26.47 7.51 5.57
CA PRO A 6 -26.60 7.31 4.14
C PRO A 6 -25.34 7.91 3.49
N TYR A 7 -24.84 7.28 2.45
CA TYR A 7 -23.70 7.76 1.66
C TYR A 7 -22.32 7.56 2.31
N HIS A 8 -21.82 6.34 2.27
CA HIS A 8 -20.38 6.13 2.15
C HIS A 8 -20.14 5.41 0.83
N LEU A 9 -19.38 6.02 -0.08
CA LEU A 9 -18.87 5.30 -1.25
C LEU A 9 -17.85 4.27 -0.75
N PRO A 10 -17.94 2.99 -1.15
CA PRO A 10 -16.89 2.03 -0.81
C PRO A 10 -15.61 2.47 -1.49
N PHE A 11 -14.59 2.80 -0.69
CA PHE A 11 -13.28 3.13 -1.21
C PHE A 11 -12.42 1.88 -1.26
N VAL A 12 -11.53 1.86 -2.24
CA VAL A 12 -10.48 0.85 -2.31
C VAL A 12 -9.49 1.11 -1.17
N PRO A 13 -8.88 0.08 -0.54
CA PRO A 13 -7.95 0.30 0.56
C PRO A 13 -6.84 1.28 0.17
N LEU A 14 -6.77 2.42 0.87
CA LEU A 14 -5.84 3.52 0.61
C LEU A 14 -4.38 3.09 0.74
N SER A 15 -4.11 2.08 1.58
CA SER A 15 -2.80 1.43 1.68
C SER A 15 -2.24 0.98 0.32
N ILE A 16 -3.11 0.56 -0.60
CA ILE A 16 -2.69 0.07 -1.92
C ILE A 16 -2.17 1.23 -2.78
N LEU A 17 -2.87 2.36 -2.77
CA LEU A 17 -2.45 3.55 -3.51
C LEU A 17 -1.13 4.09 -2.97
N LEU A 18 -0.98 4.15 -1.64
CA LEU A 18 0.22 4.64 -0.99
C LEU A 18 1.43 3.71 -1.20
N ALA A 19 1.21 2.39 -1.15
CA ALA A 19 2.27 1.43 -1.48
C ALA A 19 2.75 1.57 -2.93
N VAL A 20 1.83 1.83 -3.88
CA VAL A 20 2.20 2.12 -5.28
C VAL A 20 3.03 3.39 -5.36
N VAL A 21 2.64 4.45 -4.65
CA VAL A 21 3.46 5.67 -4.58
C VAL A 21 4.87 5.35 -4.06
N CYS A 22 5.00 4.60 -2.97
CA CYS A 22 6.31 4.23 -2.40
C CYS A 22 7.23 3.47 -3.36
N ILE A 23 6.66 2.64 -4.25
CA ILE A 23 7.42 1.93 -5.30
C ILE A 23 8.01 2.90 -6.31
N PHE A 24 7.29 3.98 -6.63
CA PHE A 24 7.65 4.93 -7.68
C PHE A 24 8.30 6.22 -7.17
N VAL A 25 8.44 6.39 -5.85
CA VAL A 25 9.23 7.48 -5.28
C VAL A 25 10.68 7.34 -5.76
N PRO A 26 11.27 8.40 -6.35
CA PRO A 26 12.63 8.34 -6.87
C PRO A 26 13.63 8.07 -5.74
N ASN A 27 14.57 7.17 -6.01
CA ASN A 27 15.66 6.88 -5.10
C ASN A 27 16.78 7.92 -5.26
N VAL A 28 17.00 8.71 -4.22
CA VAL A 28 17.90 9.87 -4.20
C VAL A 28 19.19 9.64 -3.40
N TYR A 29 19.42 8.42 -2.89
CA TYR A 29 20.60 8.02 -2.09
C TYR A 29 21.93 7.90 -2.88
N SER A 30 21.95 8.24 -4.16
CA SER A 30 23.12 8.10 -5.04
C SER A 30 23.18 9.23 -6.06
N THR A 31 24.24 10.03 -5.98
CA THR A 31 24.49 11.19 -6.85
C THR A 31 25.28 10.87 -8.14
N ASP A 32 25.60 9.60 -8.46
CA ASP A 32 26.48 9.29 -9.60
C ASP A 32 25.93 8.34 -10.72
N PRO A 33 26.03 8.74 -12.02
CA PRO A 33 26.35 10.09 -12.44
C PRO A 33 25.12 10.99 -12.25
N PRO A 34 25.33 12.26 -11.90
CA PRO A 34 24.29 13.26 -11.88
C PRO A 34 23.95 13.53 -13.33
N LYS A 35 22.70 13.28 -13.76
CA LYS A 35 22.19 14.14 -14.81
C LYS A 35 22.04 15.49 -14.15
N LYS A 36 22.91 16.41 -14.54
CA LYS A 36 22.81 17.86 -14.29
C LYS A 36 21.39 18.20 -13.87
N ALA A 37 21.27 18.83 -12.71
CA ALA A 37 20.24 19.81 -12.49
C ALA A 37 20.27 20.78 -13.68
N ASP A 38 19.55 20.43 -14.76
CA ASP A 38 18.88 21.46 -15.53
C ASP A 38 17.97 22.13 -14.51
N GLU A 39 18.19 23.42 -14.30
CA GLU A 39 17.42 24.30 -13.42
C GLU A 39 15.91 24.32 -13.73
N ASN A 40 15.47 23.51 -14.70
CA ASN A 40 14.11 23.19 -15.08
C ASN A 40 13.68 21.77 -14.62
N TYR A 41 13.93 21.38 -13.37
CA TYR A 41 13.24 20.25 -12.75
C TYR A 41 11.75 20.60 -12.51
N ARG A 42 11.03 20.77 -13.62
CA ARG A 42 9.60 20.47 -13.67
C ARG A 42 9.48 18.99 -13.32
N PHE A 43 8.57 18.66 -12.40
CA PHE A 43 8.13 17.29 -12.11
C PHE A 43 7.98 16.47 -13.41
N HIS A 44 9.03 15.76 -13.80
CA HIS A 44 8.99 14.83 -14.90
C HIS A 44 8.92 13.44 -14.26
N PHE A 45 7.82 12.74 -14.49
CA PHE A 45 7.68 11.30 -14.28
C PHE A 45 8.64 10.54 -15.23
N ALA A 46 9.94 10.80 -15.16
CA ALA A 46 10.96 10.02 -15.85
C ALA A 46 11.28 8.81 -14.97
N LEU A 47 10.48 7.75 -15.12
CA LEU A 47 10.68 6.49 -14.41
C LEU A 47 12.10 5.97 -14.71
N SER A 48 12.85 5.60 -13.66
CA SER A 48 14.13 4.92 -13.83
C SER A 48 13.94 3.55 -14.50
N TYR A 49 14.99 2.99 -15.11
CA TYR A 49 14.92 1.64 -15.69
C TYR A 49 14.45 0.58 -14.68
N TYR A 50 14.81 0.74 -13.41
CA TYR A 50 14.35 -0.14 -12.32
C TYR A 50 12.86 0.05 -12.04
N GLN A 51 12.38 1.29 -11.99
CA GLN A 51 10.95 1.59 -11.79
C GLN A 51 10.09 1.10 -12.97
N LEU A 52 10.59 1.18 -14.21
CA LEU A 52 9.94 0.55 -15.36
C LEU A 52 9.85 -0.98 -15.19
N GLY A 53 10.91 -1.61 -14.69
CA GLY A 53 10.90 -3.03 -14.33
C GLY A 53 9.87 -3.35 -13.23
N PHE A 54 9.79 -2.52 -12.19
CA PHE A 54 8.80 -2.68 -11.12
C PHE A 54 7.37 -2.53 -11.65
N LEU A 55 7.12 -1.55 -12.52
CA LEU A 55 5.83 -1.38 -13.19
C LEU A 55 5.46 -2.63 -14.01
N ALA A 56 6.41 -3.17 -14.78
CA ALA A 56 6.18 -4.38 -15.58
C ALA A 56 5.81 -5.58 -14.69
N ILE A 57 6.51 -5.77 -13.56
CA ILE A 57 6.18 -6.82 -12.59
C ILE A 57 4.79 -6.58 -12.00
N LEU A 58 4.49 -5.34 -11.58
CA LEU A 58 3.22 -4.99 -10.98
C LEU A 58 2.05 -5.25 -11.93
N VAL A 59 2.20 -4.92 -13.22
CA VAL A 59 1.20 -5.17 -14.24
C VAL A 59 1.08 -6.66 -14.55
N ILE A 60 2.17 -7.35 -14.88
CA ILE A 60 2.11 -8.76 -15.33
C ILE A 60 1.62 -9.66 -14.20
N VAL A 61 2.27 -9.59 -13.03
CA VAL A 61 1.90 -10.42 -11.87
C VAL A 61 0.55 -9.98 -11.32
N GLY A 62 0.29 -8.67 -11.30
CA GLY A 62 -0.98 -8.12 -10.82
C GLY A 62 -2.19 -8.53 -11.64
N VAL A 63 -2.11 -8.46 -12.96
CA VAL A 63 -3.20 -8.88 -13.86
C VAL A 63 -3.46 -10.38 -13.70
N LEU A 64 -2.41 -11.21 -13.68
CA LEU A 64 -2.56 -12.65 -13.40
C LEU A 64 -3.24 -12.87 -12.05
N ARG A 65 -2.82 -12.14 -11.02
CA ARG A 65 -3.38 -12.27 -9.68
C ARG A 65 -4.85 -11.86 -9.63
N MET A 66 -5.20 -10.75 -10.26
CA MET A 66 -6.57 -10.27 -10.41
C MET A 66 -7.48 -11.35 -10.99
N VAL A 67 -7.09 -11.96 -12.11
CA VAL A 67 -7.87 -13.02 -12.76
C VAL A 67 -8.05 -14.23 -11.84
N THR A 68 -7.02 -14.60 -11.07
CA THR A 68 -7.13 -15.73 -10.13
C THR A 68 -7.99 -15.45 -8.92
N GLU A 69 -8.00 -14.22 -8.40
CA GLU A 69 -8.73 -13.89 -7.16
C GLU A 69 -10.21 -13.61 -7.44
N ILE A 70 -10.57 -13.05 -8.60
CA ILE A 70 -11.97 -12.86 -9.00
C ILE A 70 -12.67 -14.21 -9.25
N LYS A 71 -11.93 -15.24 -9.66
CA LYS A 71 -12.47 -16.59 -9.89
C LYS A 71 -12.54 -17.46 -8.63
N LYS A 72 -12.07 -16.97 -7.50
CA LYS A 72 -12.01 -17.75 -6.25
C LYS A 72 -13.24 -17.46 -5.41
N ASP A 73 -14.02 -18.51 -5.14
CA ASP A 73 -15.23 -18.43 -4.32
C ASP A 73 -14.89 -18.70 -2.86
N GLU A 74 -14.49 -17.64 -2.17
CA GLU A 74 -13.96 -17.74 -0.83
C GLU A 74 -14.78 -16.86 0.09
N GLY A 75 -15.75 -17.47 0.77
CA GLY A 75 -16.61 -16.77 1.72
C GLY A 75 -15.86 -16.22 2.93
N ARG A 76 -15.83 -16.97 4.04
CA ARG A 76 -15.17 -16.53 5.29
C ARG A 76 -13.65 -16.59 5.24
N GLU A 77 -13.07 -17.49 4.45
CA GLU A 77 -11.62 -17.66 4.34
C GLU A 77 -10.92 -16.43 3.73
N ARG A 78 -11.64 -15.69 2.88
CA ARG A 78 -11.16 -14.44 2.29
C ARG A 78 -10.82 -13.38 3.33
N LEU A 79 -11.61 -13.27 4.41
CA LEU A 79 -11.34 -12.36 5.52
C LEU A 79 -10.01 -12.66 6.20
N ILE A 80 -9.78 -13.93 6.55
CA ILE A 80 -8.55 -14.39 7.19
C ILE A 80 -7.37 -14.17 6.24
N ARG A 81 -7.55 -14.48 4.95
CA ARG A 81 -6.51 -14.31 3.95
C ARG A 81 -6.10 -12.86 3.74
N CYS A 82 -7.06 -11.94 3.58
CA CYS A 82 -6.77 -10.52 3.41
C CYS A 82 -6.11 -9.94 4.66
N ARG A 83 -6.55 -10.34 5.87
CA ARG A 83 -5.87 -10.00 7.12
C ARG A 83 -4.41 -10.45 7.10
N ASN A 84 -4.15 -11.73 6.85
CA ASN A 84 -2.80 -12.28 6.86
C ASN A 84 -1.90 -11.61 5.82
N ARG A 85 -2.43 -11.36 4.62
CA ARG A 85 -1.73 -10.67 3.53
C ARG A 85 -1.37 -9.24 3.91
N LEU A 86 -2.32 -8.46 4.44
CA LEU A 86 -2.08 -7.08 4.84
C LEU A 86 -1.15 -7.00 6.06
N THR A 87 -1.27 -7.93 7.02
CA THR A 87 -0.31 -8.06 8.13
C THR A 87 1.10 -8.35 7.63
N ALA A 88 1.28 -9.24 6.64
CA ALA A 88 2.60 -9.51 6.07
C ALA A 88 3.23 -8.26 5.42
N ILE A 89 2.43 -7.47 4.70
CA ILE A 89 2.87 -6.19 4.13
C ILE A 89 3.24 -5.20 5.24
N LEU A 90 2.43 -5.11 6.29
CA LEU A 90 2.67 -4.21 7.41
C LEU A 90 3.96 -4.56 8.15
N VAL A 91 4.21 -5.86 8.40
CA VAL A 91 5.46 -6.34 8.98
C VAL A 91 6.65 -5.98 8.08
N PHE A 92 6.53 -6.15 6.76
CA PHE A 92 7.57 -5.75 5.83
C PHE A 92 7.83 -4.24 5.86
N VAL A 93 6.80 -3.40 5.79
CA VAL A 93 6.93 -1.92 5.85
C VAL A 93 7.58 -1.50 7.17
N PHE A 94 7.20 -2.12 8.28
CA PHE A 94 7.83 -1.87 9.58
C PHE A 94 9.32 -2.22 9.59
N LEU A 95 9.69 -3.42 9.12
CA LEU A 95 11.09 -3.85 9.00
C LEU A 95 11.88 -2.93 8.07
N TYR A 96 11.24 -2.46 7.01
CA TYR A 96 11.83 -1.53 6.06
C TYR A 96 12.13 -0.17 6.69
N ILE A 97 11.18 0.40 7.44
CA ILE A 97 11.40 1.62 8.21
C ILE A 97 12.55 1.44 9.22
N LEU A 98 12.60 0.30 9.93
CA LEU A 98 13.71 0.01 10.85
C LEU A 98 15.05 -0.05 10.12
N MET A 99 15.10 -0.65 8.93
CA MET A 99 16.29 -0.66 8.10
C MET A 99 16.68 0.77 7.68
N GLU A 100 15.74 1.62 7.26
CA GLU A 100 16.01 3.02 6.91
C GLU A 100 16.60 3.80 8.10
N VAL A 101 16.03 3.63 9.31
CA VAL A 101 16.55 4.25 10.53
C VAL A 101 17.96 3.76 10.86
N PHE A 102 18.22 2.45 10.75
CA PHE A 102 19.56 1.89 10.96
C PHE A 102 20.55 2.44 9.93
N MET A 103 20.15 2.53 8.67
CA MET A 103 20.99 3.08 7.60
C MET A 103 21.31 4.55 7.82
N ALA A 104 20.34 5.34 8.30
CA ALA A 104 20.53 6.75 8.62
C ALA A 104 21.57 6.96 9.74
N LEU A 105 21.64 6.04 10.71
CA LEU A 105 22.56 6.13 11.85
C LEU A 105 23.98 5.61 11.53
N TRP A 106 24.12 4.57 10.70
CA TRP A 106 25.41 3.89 10.46
C TRP A 106 26.13 4.30 9.19
N PHE A 107 25.44 4.85 8.20
CA PHE A 107 26.02 5.13 6.88
C PHE A 107 25.90 6.61 6.51
N PRO A 108 26.86 7.17 5.75
CA PRO A 108 26.78 8.53 5.26
C PRO A 108 25.55 8.73 4.35
N PRO A 109 25.06 9.98 4.19
CA PRO A 109 23.93 10.34 3.34
C PRO A 109 24.03 9.69 1.95
N ASP A 110 25.08 10.05 1.22
CA ASP A 110 25.43 9.47 -0.07
C ASP A 110 26.14 8.13 0.13
N SER A 111 25.42 7.04 -0.09
CA SER A 111 25.98 5.70 0.00
C SER A 111 25.33 4.78 -1.02
N GLN A 112 26.16 4.17 -1.86
CA GLN A 112 25.70 3.14 -2.80
C GLN A 112 24.98 1.98 -2.08
N ILE A 113 25.37 1.67 -0.84
CA ILE A 113 24.73 0.63 -0.03
C ILE A 113 23.28 1.01 0.28
N LYS A 114 23.02 2.26 0.69
CA LYS A 114 21.65 2.77 0.92
C LYS A 114 20.84 2.73 -0.36
N TYR A 115 21.43 3.14 -1.47
CA TYR A 115 20.78 3.10 -2.77
C TYR A 115 20.31 1.69 -3.14
N TYR A 116 21.19 0.69 -3.07
CA TYR A 116 20.83 -0.69 -3.43
C TYR A 116 19.84 -1.33 -2.45
N LEU A 117 19.95 -1.04 -1.15
CA LEU A 117 19.02 -1.56 -0.16
C LEU A 117 17.63 -0.95 -0.31
N ASN A 118 17.54 0.36 -0.55
CA ASN A 118 16.26 1.01 -0.81
C ASN A 118 15.61 0.47 -2.10
N LEU A 119 16.42 0.24 -3.14
CA LEU A 119 15.97 -0.39 -4.38
C LEU A 119 15.50 -1.84 -4.18
N GLY A 120 16.21 -2.61 -3.36
CA GLY A 120 15.83 -3.96 -2.97
C GLY A 120 14.52 -3.99 -2.19
N GLY A 121 14.30 -3.02 -1.29
CA GLY A 121 13.03 -2.88 -0.59
C GLY A 121 11.87 -2.50 -1.48
N GLN A 122 12.05 -1.55 -2.40
CA GLN A 122 11.06 -1.21 -3.42
C GLN A 122 10.71 -2.42 -4.30
N PHE A 123 11.69 -3.25 -4.64
CA PHE A 123 11.47 -4.50 -5.37
C PHE A 123 10.63 -5.49 -4.57
N ILE A 124 10.97 -5.74 -3.29
CA ILE A 124 10.19 -6.64 -2.43
C ILE A 124 8.77 -6.10 -2.23
N LEU A 125 8.61 -4.79 -2.03
CA LEU A 125 7.29 -4.16 -1.94
C LEU A 125 6.50 -4.35 -3.24
N THR A 126 7.14 -4.25 -4.39
CA THR A 126 6.51 -4.50 -5.70
C THR A 126 6.00 -5.94 -5.80
N LEU A 127 6.75 -6.92 -5.33
CA LEU A 127 6.32 -8.32 -5.27
C LEU A 127 5.14 -8.50 -4.31
N LEU A 128 5.22 -7.96 -3.09
CA LEU A 128 4.14 -8.03 -2.12
C LEU A 128 2.87 -7.32 -2.63
N ALA A 129 3.03 -6.16 -3.26
CA ALA A 129 1.93 -5.40 -3.82
C ALA A 129 1.24 -6.18 -4.94
N SER A 130 2.01 -6.73 -5.87
CA SER A 130 1.48 -7.49 -7.00
C SER A 130 0.83 -8.82 -6.59
N LEU A 131 1.40 -9.52 -5.61
CA LEU A 131 0.89 -10.82 -5.14
C LEU A 131 -0.30 -10.70 -4.20
N TYR A 132 -0.34 -9.63 -3.39
CA TYR A 132 -1.27 -9.51 -2.27
C TYR A 132 -2.16 -8.25 -2.36
N LEU A 133 -1.60 -7.05 -2.52
CA LEU A 133 -2.39 -5.80 -2.52
C LEU A 133 -3.36 -5.73 -3.70
N ILE A 134 -2.97 -6.18 -4.89
CA ILE A 134 -3.87 -6.19 -6.06
C ILE A 134 -5.04 -7.18 -5.85
N GLY A 135 -4.79 -8.33 -5.22
CA GLY A 135 -5.86 -9.25 -4.85
C GLY A 135 -6.85 -8.63 -3.86
N ILE A 136 -6.33 -7.88 -2.88
CA ILE A 136 -7.14 -7.13 -1.91
C ILE A 136 -7.93 -6.03 -2.61
N LEU A 137 -7.32 -5.25 -3.52
CA LEU A 137 -7.96 -4.20 -4.33
C LEU A 137 -9.24 -4.69 -5.00
N MET A 138 -9.19 -5.88 -5.59
CA MET A 138 -10.28 -6.40 -6.42
C MET A 138 -11.36 -7.07 -5.59
N THR A 139 -11.07 -7.49 -4.36
CA THR A 139 -12.01 -8.29 -3.55
C THR A 139 -12.56 -7.54 -2.34
N CYS A 140 -11.93 -6.42 -1.95
CA CYS A 140 -12.18 -5.72 -0.70
C CYS A 140 -12.51 -4.24 -0.92
N ALA A 141 -13.47 -3.72 -0.16
CA ALA A 141 -13.70 -2.29 0.02
C ALA A 141 -13.68 -1.91 1.49
N ILE A 142 -13.34 -0.65 1.78
CA ILE A 142 -13.31 -0.08 3.12
C ILE A 142 -14.20 1.16 3.16
N PHE A 143 -15.03 1.28 4.20
CA PHE A 143 -15.73 2.51 4.55
C PHE A 143 -14.98 3.22 5.66
N TYR A 144 -14.15 4.18 5.28
CA TYR A 144 -13.46 5.05 6.22
C TYR A 144 -14.49 5.84 7.02
N ASN A 145 -14.35 5.81 8.35
CA ASN A 145 -15.11 6.58 9.30
C ASN A 145 -14.25 7.73 9.86
N TRP A 146 -14.71 8.35 10.95
CA TRP A 146 -14.04 9.44 11.65
C TRP A 146 -12.58 9.15 12.07
N LEU A 147 -12.17 7.88 12.19
CA LEU A 147 -10.79 7.48 12.54
C LEU A 147 -9.76 7.86 11.47
N ILE A 148 -10.18 8.17 10.23
CA ILE A 148 -9.26 8.72 9.24
C ILE A 148 -8.72 10.10 9.66
N ILE A 149 -9.49 10.89 10.41
CA ILE A 149 -9.11 12.22 10.88
C ILE A 149 -7.90 12.15 11.81
N PRO A 150 -7.91 11.38 12.93
CA PRO A 150 -6.73 11.27 13.77
C PRO A 150 -5.54 10.64 13.04
N THR A 151 -5.74 9.72 12.09
CA THR A 151 -4.63 9.22 11.24
C THR A 151 -3.98 10.35 10.45
N ILE A 152 -4.77 11.19 9.76
CA ILE A 152 -4.26 12.36 9.02
C ILE A 152 -3.52 13.34 9.94
N VAL A 153 -4.03 13.59 11.16
CA VAL A 153 -3.38 14.48 12.13
C VAL A 153 -2.04 13.92 12.60
N ILE A 154 -1.97 12.63 12.90
CA ILE A 154 -0.73 11.96 13.30
C ILE A 154 0.28 12.01 12.15
N ASP A 155 -0.14 11.66 10.94
CA ASP A 155 0.70 11.68 9.75
C ASP A 155 1.21 13.10 9.46
N GLY A 156 0.33 14.10 9.49
CA GLY A 156 0.72 15.50 9.29
C GLY A 156 1.72 15.99 10.35
N THR A 157 1.54 15.58 11.61
CA THR A 157 2.48 15.90 12.69
C THR A 157 3.84 15.23 12.46
N MET A 158 3.85 13.96 12.06
CA MET A 158 5.09 13.23 11.76
C MET A 158 5.81 13.81 10.54
N CYS A 159 5.09 14.17 9.49
CA CYS A 159 5.65 14.89 8.35
C CYS A 159 6.27 16.22 8.80
N TYR A 160 5.56 17.03 9.60
CA TYR A 160 6.10 18.27 10.12
C TYR A 160 7.39 18.05 10.94
N LEU A 161 7.44 17.03 11.79
CA LEU A 161 8.65 16.70 12.55
C LEU A 161 9.79 16.24 11.63
N LEU A 162 9.51 15.44 10.60
CA LEU A 162 10.51 15.06 9.60
C LEU A 162 11.09 16.30 8.92
N ASN A 163 10.28 17.30 8.58
CA ASN A 163 10.79 18.53 7.95
C ASN A 163 11.76 19.32 8.84
N LEU A 164 11.65 19.17 10.16
CA LEU A 164 12.52 19.86 11.12
C LEU A 164 13.85 19.14 11.35
N TYR A 165 13.87 17.80 11.24
CA TYR A 165 14.98 16.98 11.72
C TYR A 165 15.57 16.02 10.69
N ALA A 166 14.85 15.71 9.61
CA ALA A 166 15.34 14.82 8.57
C ALA A 166 16.32 15.53 7.64
N ALA A 167 17.23 14.77 7.06
CA ALA A 167 18.03 15.25 5.95
C ALA A 167 17.10 15.55 4.75
N PRO A 168 17.19 16.74 4.14
CA PRO A 168 16.25 17.19 3.10
C PRO A 168 16.26 16.29 1.86
N GLU A 169 17.38 15.63 1.60
CA GLU A 169 17.54 14.67 0.51
C GLU A 169 16.61 13.45 0.65
N TYR A 170 16.25 13.02 1.87
CA TYR A 170 15.51 11.77 2.12
C TYR A 170 14.12 11.97 2.71
N GLU A 171 13.76 13.24 2.91
CA GLU A 171 12.52 13.67 3.55
C GLU A 171 11.28 13.09 2.86
N GLU A 172 11.22 13.13 1.52
CA GLU A 172 10.08 12.62 0.77
C GLU A 172 9.94 11.09 0.85
N VAL A 173 11.07 10.37 0.88
CA VAL A 173 11.09 8.91 1.05
C VAL A 173 10.54 8.57 2.43
N TYR A 174 11.04 9.20 3.49
CA TYR A 174 10.59 8.97 4.86
C TYR A 174 9.11 9.30 5.06
N ARG A 175 8.63 10.42 4.51
CA ARG A 175 7.21 10.79 4.56
C ARG A 175 6.33 9.71 3.91
N CYS A 176 6.70 9.24 2.72
CA CYS A 176 5.93 8.21 2.01
C CYS A 176 5.81 6.91 2.81
N TRP A 177 6.90 6.43 3.40
CA TRP A 177 6.89 5.20 4.20
C TRP A 177 6.09 5.34 5.50
N MET A 178 6.22 6.48 6.19
CA MET A 178 5.47 6.76 7.42
C MET A 178 3.96 6.79 7.18
N ILE A 179 3.51 7.53 6.17
CA ILE A 179 2.08 7.60 5.80
C ILE A 179 1.57 6.23 5.35
N THR A 180 2.37 5.47 4.60
CA THR A 180 1.98 4.13 4.17
C THR A 180 1.81 3.18 5.35
N PHE A 181 2.67 3.26 6.36
CA PHE A 181 2.59 2.42 7.55
C PHE A 181 1.32 2.70 8.37
N SER A 182 1.02 3.97 8.65
CA SER A 182 -0.15 4.37 9.44
C SER A 182 -1.47 4.04 8.73
N VAL A 183 -1.54 4.23 7.41
CA VAL A 183 -2.73 3.89 6.62
C VAL A 183 -2.89 2.37 6.47
N CYS A 184 -1.80 1.61 6.34
CA CYS A 184 -1.85 0.14 6.42
C CYS A 184 -2.42 -0.35 7.76
N LEU A 185 -2.02 0.27 8.88
CA LEU A 185 -2.58 -0.03 10.20
C LEU A 185 -4.08 0.27 10.26
N LEU A 186 -4.50 1.41 9.72
CA LEU A 186 -5.89 1.83 9.67
C LEU A 186 -6.72 0.83 8.84
N ASP A 187 -6.26 0.47 7.65
CA ASP A 187 -6.92 -0.49 6.77
C ASP A 187 -7.04 -1.87 7.42
N LEU A 188 -5.98 -2.33 8.08
CA LEU A 188 -5.98 -3.59 8.80
C LEU A 188 -7.00 -3.56 9.95
N TRP A 189 -7.07 -2.47 10.70
CA TRP A 189 -8.06 -2.30 11.76
C TRP A 189 -9.50 -2.35 11.24
N TYR A 190 -9.79 -1.74 10.08
CA TYR A 190 -11.12 -1.81 9.47
C TYR A 190 -11.50 -3.24 9.07
N ILE A 191 -10.58 -3.94 8.40
CA ILE A 191 -10.77 -5.35 8.01
C ILE A 191 -10.96 -6.22 9.27
N TRP A 192 -10.30 -5.87 10.38
CA TRP A 192 -10.42 -6.61 11.63
C TRP A 192 -11.74 -6.35 12.37
N SER A 193 -12.14 -5.09 12.49
CA SER A 193 -13.28 -4.63 13.31
C SER A 193 -14.63 -4.76 12.62
N ARG A 194 -14.72 -4.46 11.32
CA ARG A 194 -16.00 -4.42 10.57
C ARG A 194 -16.17 -5.57 9.59
N GLY A 195 -15.15 -6.41 9.45
CA GLY A 195 -15.10 -7.46 8.44
C GLY A 195 -14.76 -6.90 7.05
N LEU A 196 -14.75 -7.79 6.06
CA LEU A 196 -14.53 -7.42 4.66
C LEU A 196 -15.85 -7.04 4.01
N LEU A 197 -15.82 -5.94 3.27
CA LEU A 197 -16.89 -5.56 2.37
C LEU A 197 -16.48 -5.91 0.95
N ASP A 198 -17.46 -6.33 0.17
CA ASP A 198 -17.29 -6.64 -1.24
C ASP A 198 -16.89 -5.37 -2.02
N SER A 199 -15.90 -5.52 -2.90
CA SER A 199 -15.48 -4.42 -3.77
C SER A 199 -16.55 -4.10 -4.82
N PRO A 200 -16.50 -2.94 -5.47
CA PRO A 200 -17.35 -2.67 -6.63
C PRO A 200 -17.18 -3.67 -7.78
N PHE A 201 -16.03 -4.37 -7.82
CA PHE A 201 -15.65 -5.31 -8.87
C PHE A 201 -15.96 -6.77 -8.52
N TYR A 202 -16.32 -7.07 -7.27
CA TYR A 202 -16.52 -8.43 -6.78
C TYR A 202 -17.62 -8.46 -5.71
N SER A 203 -18.71 -9.20 -5.96
CA SER A 203 -19.79 -9.35 -4.98
C SER A 203 -20.34 -10.77 -4.91
N LEU A 204 -20.18 -11.42 -3.76
CA LEU A 204 -20.65 -12.80 -3.51
C LEU A 204 -22.17 -12.96 -3.70
N PRO A 205 -23.03 -12.02 -3.25
CA PRO A 205 -24.48 -12.17 -3.45
C PRO A 205 -24.89 -12.19 -4.93
N LYS A 206 -24.29 -11.33 -5.76
CA LYS A 206 -24.60 -11.32 -7.20
C LYS A 206 -24.03 -12.54 -7.92
N MET A 207 -22.91 -13.09 -7.44
CA MET A 207 -22.37 -14.35 -7.97
C MET A 207 -23.32 -15.52 -7.65
N TYR A 208 -23.90 -15.55 -6.45
CA TYR A 208 -24.93 -16.54 -6.07
C TYR A 208 -26.20 -16.40 -6.92
N GLU A 209 -26.69 -15.17 -7.10
CA GLU A 209 -27.87 -14.90 -7.95
C GLU A 209 -27.64 -15.30 -9.42
N ARG A 210 -26.40 -15.23 -9.92
CA ARG A 210 -26.02 -15.68 -11.26
C ARG A 210 -25.78 -17.20 -11.36
N GLY A 211 -25.86 -17.92 -10.25
CA GLY A 211 -25.55 -19.36 -10.19
C GLY A 211 -24.07 -19.67 -10.38
N GLU A 212 -23.18 -18.68 -10.17
CA GLU A 212 -21.73 -18.88 -10.22
C GLU A 212 -21.23 -19.59 -8.95
N ILE A 213 -22.01 -19.53 -7.86
CA ILE A 213 -21.75 -20.20 -6.58
C ILE A 213 -23.02 -20.80 -5.97
N ASP A 214 -22.87 -21.95 -5.30
CA ASP A 214 -24.01 -22.71 -4.75
C ASP A 214 -24.43 -22.27 -3.33
N TYR A 215 -23.67 -21.38 -2.69
CA TYR A 215 -23.94 -20.96 -1.31
C TYR A 215 -23.54 -19.51 -1.03
N LEU A 216 -24.34 -18.83 -0.21
CA LEU A 216 -24.06 -17.49 0.31
C LEU A 216 -23.31 -17.62 1.65
N PRO A 217 -22.05 -17.17 1.75
CA PRO A 217 -21.35 -17.18 3.03
C PRO A 217 -22.03 -16.19 3.98
N THR A 218 -22.55 -16.70 5.10
CA THR A 218 -23.13 -15.88 6.16
C THR A 218 -22.01 -15.06 6.81
N ILE A 219 -21.90 -13.79 6.41
CA ILE A 219 -21.08 -12.81 7.11
C ILE A 219 -21.66 -12.71 8.53
N PRO A 220 -20.87 -12.96 9.60
CA PRO A 220 -21.33 -12.67 10.94
C PRO A 220 -21.64 -11.17 10.99
N ARG A 221 -22.90 -10.81 11.23
CA ARG A 221 -23.21 -9.44 11.59
C ARG A 221 -22.61 -9.21 12.98
N PRO A 222 -21.87 -8.11 13.20
CA PRO A 222 -21.42 -7.74 14.53
C PRO A 222 -22.62 -7.55 15.48
#